data_AF-A0A7X7D4S5-F1
#
_entry.id   AF-A0A7X7D4S5-F1
#
_cell.length_a   1.000
_cell.length_b   1.000
_cell.length_c   1.000
_cell.angle_alpha   90.00
_cell.angle_beta   90.00
_cell.angle_gamma   90.00
#
_symmetry.space_group_name_H-M   'P 1'
#
loop_
_entity.id
_entity.type
_entity.pdbx_description
1 polymer ?
#
loop_
_entity_poly.entity_id
_entity_poly.type
_entity_poly.pdbx_seq_one_letter_code
_entity_poly.pdbx_strand_id
1 'polypeptide(L)' 'MSLIAAFAVARGSFTLEVELEAPGGQVTAVLGPNGAGKTTLLRAVTGGLAVDSGSITLDGVVLDAPPDRFVVPE' A
#
# COMPACT_ATOMS: atom_id res chain seq x y z
N MET A 1 16.84 -6.44 1.72
CA MET A 1 15.41 -6.29 1.95
C MET A 1 14.96 -4.99 1.28
N SER A 2 13.86 -4.93 0.53
CA SER A 2 13.29 -3.72 -0.06
C SER A 2 11.77 -3.83 -0.14
N LEU A 3 11.09 -2.71 0.11
CA LEU A 3 9.65 -2.58 -0.07
C LEU A 3 9.39 -1.84 -1.38
N ILE A 4 8.62 -2.45 -2.27
CA ILE A 4 8.14 -1.84 -3.51
C ILE A 4 6.63 -1.75 -3.41
N ALA A 5 6.07 -0.56 -3.60
CA ALA A 5 4.64 -0.34 -3.49
C ALA A 5 4.14 0.50 -4.67
N ALA A 6 3.17 -0.04 -5.39
CA ALA A 6 2.48 0.62 -6.49
C ALA A 6 0.99 0.29 -6.33
N PHE A 7 0.24 1.13 -5.63
CA PHE A 7 -1.14 0.83 -5.23
C PHE A 7 -2.01 2.07 -5.10
N ALA A 8 -3.33 1.85 -5.02
CA ALA A 8 -4.30 2.89 -4.66
C ALA A 8 -5.22 2.45 -3.52
N VAL A 9 -5.66 3.43 -2.74
CA VAL A 9 -6.68 3.28 -1.70
C VAL A 9 -7.67 4.44 -1.78
N ALA A 10 -8.97 4.14 -1.86
CA ALA A 10 -10.07 5.07 -1.82
C ALA A 10 -10.79 5.05 -0.46
N ARG A 11 -11.04 6.21 0.14
CA ARG A 11 -11.76 6.40 1.40
C ARG A 11 -12.72 7.58 1.28
N GLY A 12 -13.98 7.31 0.94
CA GLY A 12 -14.97 8.35 0.69
C GLY A 12 -14.53 9.25 -0.47
N SER A 13 -14.37 10.55 -0.22
CA SER A 13 -13.89 11.51 -1.22
C SER A 13 -12.36 11.62 -1.32
N PHE A 14 -11.62 10.83 -0.55
CA PHE A 14 -10.16 10.84 -0.52
C PHE A 14 -9.59 9.63 -1.28
N THR A 15 -8.63 9.87 -2.17
CA THR A 15 -7.87 8.82 -2.86
C THR A 15 -6.39 9.01 -2.58
N LEU A 16 -5.72 7.92 -2.21
CA LEU A 16 -4.27 7.86 -2.07
C LEU A 16 -3.73 6.93 -3.16
N GLU A 17 -2.94 7.48 -4.08
CA GLU A 17 -2.16 6.73 -5.06
C GLU A 17 -0.68 6.82 -4.68
N VAL A 18 0.01 5.68 -4.71
CA VAL A 18 1.38 5.55 -4.21
C VAL A 18 2.20 4.77 -5.21
N GLU A 19 3.34 5.34 -5.58
CA GLU A 19 4.45 4.62 -6.20
C GLU A 19 5.70 4.97 -5.39
N LEU A 20 6.27 3.98 -4.69
CA LEU A 20 7.49 4.17 -3.92
C LEU A 20 8.33 2.90 -3.85
N GLU A 21 9.63 3.13 -3.62
CA GLU A 21 10.59 2.11 -3.24
C GLU A 21 11.27 2.55 -1.93
N ALA A 22 11.27 1.67 -0.93
CA ALA A 22 11.97 1.87 0.32
C ALA A 22 13.06 0.79 0.50
N PRO A 23 14.35 1.18 0.41
CA PRO A 23 15.45 0.25 0.63
C PRO A 23 15.49 -0.23 2.08
N GLY A 24 15.66 -1.53 2.29
CA GLY A 24 15.87 -2.09 3.62
C GLY A 24 17.28 -1.79 4.13
N GLY A 25 17.40 -1.77 5.46
CA GLY A 25 18.61 -1.29 6.13
C GLY A 25 18.72 0.24 6.20
N GLN A 26 17.71 0.97 5.70
CA GLN A 26 17.62 2.43 5.79
C GLN A 26 16.33 2.86 6.49
N VAL A 27 16.34 4.07 7.03
CA VAL A 27 15.13 4.71 7.56
C VAL A 27 14.54 5.61 6.47
N THR A 28 13.39 5.23 5.95
CA THR A 28 12.62 6.04 5.00
C THR A 28 11.60 6.90 5.76
N ALA A 29 11.63 8.21 5.54
CA ALA A 29 10.68 9.15 6.14
C ALA A 29 9.59 9.57 5.14
N VAL A 30 8.33 9.54 5.56
CA VAL A 30 7.19 10.06 4.79
C VAL A 30 6.77 11.41 5.38
N LEU A 31 6.89 12.47 4.58
CA LEU A 31 6.60 13.84 4.99
C LEU A 31 5.42 14.41 4.19
N GLY A 32 4.67 15.31 4.81
CA GLY A 32 3.52 15.98 4.18
C GLY A 32 2.55 16.56 5.19
N PRO A 33 1.62 17.44 4.77
CA PRO A 33 0.65 18.08 5.66
C PRO A 33 -0.33 17.08 6.27
N ASN A 34 -1.08 17.51 7.30
CA ASN A 34 -2.17 16.72 7.85
C ASN A 34 -3.22 16.45 6.76
N GLY A 35 -3.75 15.24 6.72
CA GLY A 35 -4.68 14.81 5.67
C GLY A 35 -4.02 14.33 4.35
N ALA A 36 -2.71 14.46 4.18
CA ALA A 36 -2.01 13.99 2.95
C ALA A 36 -1.96 12.46 2.75
N GLY A 37 -2.61 11.67 3.61
CA GLY A 37 -2.64 10.21 3.47
C GLY A 37 -1.49 9.44 4.13
N LYS A 38 -0.59 10.10 4.88
CA LYS A 38 0.57 9.42 5.53
C LYS A 38 0.17 8.22 6.42
N THR A 39 -0.84 8.40 7.28
CA THR A 39 -1.35 7.29 8.11
C THR A 39 -2.03 6.20 7.28
N THR A 40 -2.69 6.57 6.18
CA THR A 40 -3.28 5.63 5.23
C THR A 40 -2.20 4.80 4.54
N LEU A 41 -1.13 5.45 4.06
CA LEU A 41 0.05 4.78 3.50
C LEU A 41 0.65 3.80 4.49
N LEU A 42 0.96 4.25 5.72
CA LEU A 42 1.56 3.40 6.74
C LEU A 42 0.69 2.20 7.08
N ARG A 43 -0.64 2.39 7.21
CA ARG A 43 -1.56 1.27 7.46
C ARG A 43 -1.60 0.29 6.30
N ALA A 44 -1.56 0.75 5.05
CA ALA A 44 -1.54 -0.13 3.88
C ALA A 44 -0.26 -0.98 3.86
N VAL A 45 0.92 -0.36 3.97
CA VAL A 45 2.20 -1.10 3.93
C VAL A 45 2.42 -2.02 5.13
N THR A 46 1.76 -1.78 6.26
CA THR A 46 1.80 -2.68 7.43
C THR A 46 0.68 -3.71 7.44
N GLY A 47 -0.13 -3.82 6.37
CA GLY A 47 -1.26 -4.76 6.28
C GLY A 47 -2.47 -4.45 7.17
N GLY A 48 -2.53 -3.25 7.76
CA GLY A 48 -3.68 -2.77 8.52
C GLY A 48 -4.78 -2.13 7.67
N LEU A 49 -4.58 -2.07 6.35
CA LEU A 49 -5.52 -1.50 5.40
C LEU A 49 -5.36 -2.18 4.04
N ALA A 50 -6.41 -2.87 3.58
CA ALA A 50 -6.40 -3.48 2.26
C ALA A 50 -6.28 -2.43 1.15
N VAL A 51 -5.46 -2.72 0.14
CA VAL A 51 -5.35 -1.91 -1.08
C VAL A 51 -6.52 -2.18 -2.03
N ASP A 52 -6.98 -1.15 -2.73
CA ASP A 52 -8.10 -1.27 -3.68
C ASP A 52 -7.61 -1.62 -5.10
N SER A 53 -6.37 -1.27 -5.43
CA SER A 53 -5.71 -1.66 -6.68
C SER A 53 -4.19 -1.72 -6.52
N GLY A 54 -3.52 -2.45 -7.42
CA GLY A 54 -2.06 -2.56 -7.43
C GLY A 54 -1.54 -3.57 -6.41
N SER A 55 -0.32 -3.36 -5.91
CA SER A 55 0.30 -4.31 -4.97
C SER A 55 1.35 -3.66 -4.06
N ILE A 56 1.61 -4.34 -2.94
CA ILE A 56 2.71 -4.07 -2.02
C ILE A 56 3.57 -5.32 -1.94
N THR A 57 4.87 -5.18 -2.22
CA THR A 57 5.82 -6.27 -2.28
C THR A 57 6.98 -6.01 -1.33
N LEU A 58 7.33 -6.99 -0.50
CA LEU A 58 8.49 -6.98 0.38
C LEU A 58 9.39 -8.14 0.00
N ASP A 59 10.62 -7.85 -0.43
CA ASP A 59 11.61 -8.87 -0.82
C ASP A 59 11.11 -9.82 -1.92
N GLY A 60 10.35 -9.27 -2.87
CA GLY A 60 9.73 -10.04 -3.95
C GLY A 60 8.49 -10.83 -3.53
N VAL A 61 8.10 -10.79 -2.25
CA VAL A 61 6.87 -11.41 -1.74
C VAL A 61 5.75 -10.39 -1.72
N VAL A 62 4.65 -10.68 -2.40
CA VAL A 62 3.44 -9.86 -2.36
C VAL A 62 2.84 -9.96 -0.96
N LEU A 63 2.74 -8.83 -0.27
CA LEU A 63 2.11 -8.71 1.04
C LEU A 63 0.60 -8.44 0.93
N ASP A 64 0.22 -7.59 -0.03
CA ASP A 64 -1.18 -7.27 -0.30
C ASP A 64 -1.37 -6.91 -1.77
N ALA A 65 -2.50 -7.35 -2.31
CA ALA A 65 -3.02 -7.05 -3.63
C ALA A 65 -4.50 -7.45 -3.66
N PRO A 66 -5.34 -6.78 -4.45
CA PRO A 66 -6.72 -7.23 -4.63
C PRO A 66 -6.74 -8.65 -5.21
N PRO A 67 -7.75 -9.47 -4.84
CA PRO A 67 -7.90 -10.79 -5.44
C PRO A 67 -8.01 -10.68 -6.96
N ASP A 68 -7.21 -11.47 -7.66
CA ASP A 68 -7.19 -11.58 -9.12
C ASP A 68 -8.39 -12.36 -9.67
N ARG A 69 -9.06 -13.11 -8.80
CA ARG A 69 -10.21 -13.94 -9.15
C ARG A 69 -11.32 -13.83 -8.10
N PHE A 70 -12.52 -13.50 -8.59
CA PHE A 70 -13.74 -13.66 -7.81
C PHE A 70 -14.24 -15.11 -7.91
N VAL A 71 -14.42 -15.77 -6.77
CA VAL A 71 -15.05 -17.09 -6.67
C VAL A 71 -16.46 -16.90 -6.16
N VAL A 72 -17.45 -17.23 -7.00
CA VAL A 72 -18.86 -17.19 -6.61
C VAL A 72 -19.10 -18.30 -5.59
N PRO A 73 -19.70 -18.01 -4.41
CA PRO A 73 -20.12 -19.06 -3.49
C PRO A 73 -21.18 -19.95 -4.13
N GLU A 74 -21.10 -21.26 -3.92
CA GLU A 74 -22.13 -22.23 -4.32
C GLU A 74 -23.45 -22.06 -3.54
#